data_AF-M2VIE4-F1
#
_entry.id   AF-M2VIE4-F1
#
_cell.length_a   1.000
_cell.length_b   1.000
_cell.length_c   1.000
_cell.angle_alpha   90.00
_cell.angle_beta   90.00
_cell.angle_gamma   90.00
#
_symmetry.space_group_name_H-M   'P 1'
#
loop_
_entity.id
_entity.type
_entity.pdbx_description
1 polymer ?
#
loop_
_entity_poly.entity_id
_entity_poly.type
_entity_poly.pdbx_seq_one_letter_code
_entity_poly.pdbx_strand_id
1 'polypeptide(L)'
;MKVELVQTPFLTVSEIGELASGLDSLHGRVLKTIERLQSDVDARKAAIAERWKLVDLNLTTAERNRFAEQETSAAIGQIRDAATDEVDAFYKQAGALYNPLVAQRLYYESPVKVLAREALGDERRSAYLQQLSLAGPAELAHFGQFAVGTKNKALGAAVLSRLDALPMKERPFTPNEFATAMELDAYIKAREYLKIGELRFQGLIVAIRTWKQGRSNPINTLSLALRSQQLDMNVLDSLEDDDHGQDE
;
A
#
# COMPACT_ATOMS: atom_id res chain seq x y z
N MET A 1 9.88 23.33 -16.90
CA MET A 1 9.60 23.07 -15.48
C MET A 1 10.92 22.65 -14.83
N LYS A 2 11.34 23.28 -13.73
CA LYS A 2 12.53 22.83 -13.00
C LYS A 2 12.15 21.57 -12.23
N VAL A 3 12.94 20.51 -12.36
CA VAL A 3 12.76 19.28 -11.59
C VAL A 3 13.59 19.43 -10.31
N GLU A 4 12.94 19.35 -9.15
CA GLU A 4 13.63 19.26 -7.87
C GLU A 4 14.09 17.82 -7.65
N LEU A 5 15.38 17.64 -7.38
CA LEU A 5 15.95 16.34 -7.09
C LEU A 5 15.82 16.06 -5.59
N VAL A 6 15.00 15.07 -5.24
CA VAL A 6 14.81 14.63 -3.86
C VAL A 6 15.72 13.42 -3.61
N GLN A 7 16.47 13.42 -2.51
CA GLN A 7 17.26 12.25 -2.09
C GLN A 7 16.33 11.19 -1.48
N THR A 8 15.76 10.35 -2.33
CA THR A 8 15.05 9.12 -1.93
C THR A 8 15.94 7.93 -2.32
N PRO A 9 16.17 6.96 -1.43
CA PRO A 9 16.85 5.73 -1.82
C PRO A 9 15.98 4.93 -2.78
N PHE A 10 16.60 4.37 -3.82
CA PHE A 10 15.91 3.47 -4.74
C PHE A 10 15.75 2.09 -4.09
N LEU A 11 14.52 1.56 -4.08
CA LEU A 11 14.24 0.21 -3.61
C LEU A 11 13.88 -0.70 -4.80
N THR A 12 14.36 -1.94 -4.71
CA THR A 12 13.98 -3.04 -5.59
C THR A 12 12.54 -3.46 -5.36
N VAL A 13 11.99 -4.22 -6.30
CA VAL A 13 10.61 -4.72 -6.19
C VAL A 13 10.45 -5.66 -4.99
N SER A 14 11.49 -6.43 -4.65
CA SER A 14 11.49 -7.31 -3.46
C SER A 14 11.41 -6.50 -2.16
N GLU A 15 12.29 -5.50 -1.99
CA GLU A 15 12.29 -4.63 -0.80
C GLU A 15 10.95 -3.88 -0.64
N ILE A 16 10.32 -3.47 -1.75
CA ILE A 16 8.98 -2.87 -1.73
C ILE A 16 7.94 -3.89 -1.25
N GLY A 17 8.05 -5.14 -1.70
CA GLY A 17 7.22 -6.25 -1.28
C GLY A 17 7.35 -6.54 0.21
N GLU A 18 8.58 -6.60 0.74
CA GLU A 18 8.86 -6.78 2.17
C GLU A 18 8.22 -5.69 3.03
N LEU A 19 8.31 -4.42 2.59
CA LEU A 19 7.66 -3.30 3.29
C LEU A 19 6.13 -3.44 3.28
N ALA A 20 5.54 -3.85 2.16
CA ALA A 20 4.10 -4.08 2.04
C ALA A 20 3.63 -5.27 2.90
N SER A 21 4.36 -6.38 2.89
CA SER A 21 4.11 -7.56 3.74
C SER A 21 4.25 -7.22 5.22
N GLY A 22 5.27 -6.43 5.58
CA GLY A 22 5.43 -5.92 6.94
C GLY A 22 4.25 -5.07 7.41
N LEU A 23 3.68 -4.24 6.53
CA LEU A 23 2.46 -3.47 6.82
C LEU A 23 1.23 -4.35 6.95
N ASP A 24 1.08 -5.39 6.14
CA ASP A 24 -0.01 -6.36 6.23
C ASP A 24 0.04 -7.11 7.57
N SER A 25 1.21 -7.66 7.92
CA SER A 25 1.46 -8.31 9.21
C SER A 25 1.22 -7.38 10.40
N LEU A 26 1.65 -6.11 10.31
CA LEU A 26 1.38 -5.11 11.32
C LEU A 26 -0.11 -4.80 11.45
N HIS A 27 -0.83 -4.66 10.34
CA HIS A 27 -2.27 -4.45 10.34
C HIS A 27 -3.00 -5.62 11.02
N GLY A 28 -2.63 -6.87 10.71
CA GLY A 28 -3.17 -8.05 11.38
C GLY A 28 -2.93 -8.06 12.90
N ARG A 29 -1.72 -7.67 13.35
CA ARG A 29 -1.41 -7.52 14.78
C ARG A 29 -2.27 -6.44 15.45
N VAL A 30 -2.45 -5.30 14.80
CA VAL A 30 -3.29 -4.21 15.32
C VAL A 30 -4.74 -4.65 15.50
N LEU A 31 -5.31 -5.37 14.52
CA LEU A 31 -6.67 -5.89 14.63
C LEU A 31 -6.82 -6.84 15.83
N LYS A 32 -5.90 -7.80 15.99
CA LYS A 32 -5.89 -8.72 17.13
C LYS A 32 -5.77 -7.99 18.47
N THR A 33 -4.90 -6.97 18.57
CA THR A 33 -4.80 -6.16 19.79
C THR A 33 -6.09 -5.39 20.07
N ILE A 34 -6.71 -4.78 19.06
CA ILE A 34 -7.98 -4.05 19.23
C ILE A 34 -9.09 -5.01 19.68
N GLU A 35 -9.17 -6.21 19.12
CA GLU A 35 -10.11 -7.25 19.55
C GLU A 35 -9.90 -7.63 21.02
N ARG A 36 -8.65 -7.84 21.44
CA ARG A 36 -8.30 -8.10 22.86
C ARG A 36 -8.77 -6.95 23.75
N LEU A 37 -8.43 -5.71 23.40
CA LEU A 37 -8.82 -4.53 24.18
C LEU A 37 -10.34 -4.34 24.25
N GLN A 38 -11.06 -4.68 23.18
CA GLN A 38 -12.52 -4.68 23.16
C GLN A 38 -13.09 -5.76 24.10
N SER A 39 -12.50 -6.95 24.11
CA SER A 39 -12.86 -8.02 25.05
C SER A 39 -12.63 -7.59 26.51
N ASP A 40 -11.52 -6.90 26.80
CA ASP A 40 -11.23 -6.37 28.15
C ASP A 40 -12.29 -5.34 28.58
N VAL A 41 -12.71 -4.46 27.67
CA VAL A 41 -13.81 -3.50 27.90
C VAL A 41 -15.12 -4.21 28.20
N ASP A 42 -15.48 -5.23 27.43
CA ASP A 42 -16.76 -5.92 27.60
C ASP A 42 -16.77 -6.80 28.86
N ALA A 43 -15.66 -7.42 29.21
CA ALA A 43 -15.48 -8.10 30.50
C ALA A 43 -15.63 -7.11 31.68
N ARG A 44 -15.07 -5.89 31.55
CA ARG A 44 -15.17 -4.87 32.59
C ARG A 44 -16.61 -4.35 32.74
N LYS A 45 -17.32 -4.14 31.63
CA LYS A 45 -18.76 -3.79 31.64
C LYS A 45 -19.58 -4.86 32.36
N ALA A 46 -19.35 -6.14 32.04
CA ALA A 46 -20.06 -7.25 32.66
C ALA A 46 -19.81 -7.31 34.19
N ALA A 47 -18.55 -7.16 34.62
CA ALA A 47 -18.20 -7.15 36.04
C ALA A 47 -18.85 -6.00 36.81
N ILE A 48 -18.89 -4.80 36.23
CA ILE A 48 -19.56 -3.63 36.82
C ILE A 48 -21.07 -3.87 36.90
N ALA A 49 -21.69 -4.38 35.83
CA ALA A 49 -23.11 -4.70 35.80
C ALA A 49 -23.51 -5.73 36.86
N GLU A 50 -22.76 -6.83 36.98
CA GLU A 50 -23.00 -7.86 38.01
C GLU A 50 -22.84 -7.30 39.43
N ARG A 51 -21.81 -6.49 39.67
CA ARG A 51 -21.63 -5.87 41.00
C ARG A 51 -22.81 -4.95 41.34
N TRP A 52 -23.27 -4.11 40.43
CA TRP A 52 -24.40 -3.20 40.68
C TRP A 52 -25.75 -3.92 40.79
N LYS A 53 -25.89 -5.15 40.29
CA LYS A 53 -27.06 -6.01 40.57
C LYS A 53 -27.09 -6.51 42.01
N LEU A 54 -25.93 -6.79 42.59
CA LEU A 54 -25.79 -7.35 43.95
C LEU A 54 -25.81 -6.28 45.05
N VAL A 55 -25.74 -5.00 44.68
CA VAL A 55 -25.74 -3.88 45.62
C VAL A 55 -27.16 -3.58 46.09
N ASP A 56 -27.48 -4.03 47.31
CA ASP A 56 -28.74 -3.77 48.00
C ASP A 56 -28.68 -2.44 48.77
N LEU A 57 -28.62 -1.34 48.00
CA LEU A 57 -28.73 0.01 48.53
C LEU A 57 -30.16 0.50 48.31
N ASN A 58 -30.69 1.30 49.25
CA ASN A 58 -31.97 2.03 49.19
C ASN A 58 -32.02 3.09 48.05
N LEU A 59 -31.34 2.85 46.94
CA LEU A 59 -31.28 3.69 45.74
C LEU A 59 -32.39 3.29 44.77
N THR A 60 -32.94 4.28 44.07
CA THR A 60 -33.84 4.04 42.96
C THR A 60 -33.11 3.35 41.80
N THR A 61 -33.84 2.64 40.94
CA THR A 61 -33.27 1.99 39.75
C THR A 61 -32.56 2.99 38.83
N ALA A 62 -33.06 4.23 38.74
CA ALA A 62 -32.45 5.29 37.93
C ALA A 62 -31.09 5.76 38.47
N GLU A 63 -30.96 5.91 39.80
CA GLU A 63 -29.69 6.29 40.43
C GLU A 63 -28.64 5.19 40.29
N ARG A 64 -29.03 3.92 40.47
CA ARG A 64 -28.14 2.77 40.26
C ARG A 64 -27.58 2.72 38.84
N ASN A 65 -28.44 2.91 37.83
CA ASN A 65 -28.00 2.94 36.43
C ASN A 65 -27.04 4.10 36.17
N ARG A 66 -27.31 5.29 36.71
CA ARG A 66 -26.43 6.46 36.54
C ARG A 66 -25.03 6.21 37.14
N PHE A 67 -24.94 5.64 38.33
CA PHE A 67 -23.64 5.34 38.95
C PHE A 67 -22.91 4.20 38.21
N ALA A 68 -23.63 3.16 37.77
CA ALA A 68 -23.08 2.09 36.96
C ALA A 68 -22.52 2.61 35.62
N GLU A 69 -23.21 3.54 34.96
CA GLU A 69 -22.75 4.19 33.72
C GLU A 69 -21.51 5.06 33.94
N GLN A 70 -21.48 5.84 35.03
CA GLN A 70 -20.32 6.67 35.39
C GLN A 70 -19.09 5.81 35.65
N GLU A 71 -19.24 4.73 36.41
CA GLU A 71 -18.14 3.82 36.70
C GLU A 71 -17.69 3.06 35.45
N THR A 72 -18.63 2.63 34.61
CA THR A 72 -18.33 2.00 33.31
C THR A 72 -17.50 2.94 32.45
N SER A 73 -17.90 4.21 32.36
CA SER A 73 -17.19 5.22 31.57
C SER A 73 -15.78 5.48 32.10
N ALA A 74 -15.61 5.56 33.43
CA ALA A 74 -14.31 5.72 34.07
C ALA A 74 -13.40 4.50 33.83
N ALA A 75 -13.93 3.28 33.94
CA ALA A 75 -13.17 2.06 33.71
C ALA A 75 -12.74 1.91 32.25
N ILE A 76 -13.60 2.27 31.29
CA ILE A 76 -13.23 2.30 29.86
C ILE A 76 -12.15 3.36 29.61
N GLY A 77 -12.24 4.52 30.26
CA GLY A 77 -11.18 5.55 30.23
C GLY A 77 -9.83 5.00 30.66
N GLN A 78 -9.78 4.30 31.80
CA GLN A 78 -8.54 3.67 32.30
C GLN A 78 -7.95 2.65 31.34
N ILE A 79 -8.79 1.81 30.72
CA ILE A 79 -8.33 0.82 29.72
C ILE A 79 -7.73 1.54 28.50
N ARG A 80 -8.36 2.63 28.05
CA ARG A 80 -7.85 3.42 26.93
C ARG A 80 -6.54 4.12 27.26
N ASP A 81 -6.44 4.70 28.45
CA ASP A 81 -5.22 5.35 28.92
C ASP A 81 -4.07 4.35 28.99
N ALA A 82 -4.30 3.16 29.56
CA ALA A 82 -3.32 2.08 29.60
C ALA A 82 -2.91 1.57 28.21
N ALA A 83 -3.83 1.60 27.24
CA ALA A 83 -3.55 1.18 25.86
C ALA A 83 -2.86 2.26 25.01
N THR A 84 -2.69 3.49 25.50
CA THR A 84 -2.18 4.61 24.69
C THR A 84 -0.78 4.34 24.16
N ASP A 85 0.12 3.87 25.01
CA ASP A 85 1.51 3.59 24.61
C ASP A 85 1.61 2.45 23.59
N GLU A 86 0.80 1.38 23.76
CA GLU A 86 0.73 0.26 22.83
C GLU A 86 0.24 0.72 21.45
N VAL A 87 -0.81 1.55 21.44
CA VAL A 87 -1.40 2.09 20.21
C VAL A 87 -0.48 3.09 19.51
N ASP A 88 0.22 3.93 20.26
CA ASP A 88 1.16 4.90 19.70
C ASP A 88 2.43 4.22 19.17
N ALA A 89 2.84 3.09 19.76
CA ALA A 89 3.89 2.25 19.20
C ALA A 89 3.51 1.70 17.81
N PHE A 90 2.25 1.32 17.59
CA PHE A 90 1.78 0.89 16.27
C PHE A 90 1.84 2.01 15.24
N TYR A 91 1.50 3.25 15.60
CA TYR A 91 1.66 4.38 14.67
C TYR A 91 3.11 4.61 14.25
N LYS A 92 4.05 4.51 15.20
CA LYS A 92 5.48 4.66 14.90
C LYS A 92 5.98 3.55 13.97
N GLN A 93 5.62 2.30 14.25
CA GLN A 93 5.96 1.16 13.39
C GLN A 93 5.35 1.28 12.00
N ALA A 94 4.08 1.68 11.92
CA ALA A 94 3.37 1.87 10.66
C ALA A 94 4.03 3.00 9.82
N GLY A 95 4.39 4.12 10.44
CA GLY A 95 5.09 5.21 9.77
C GLY A 95 6.48 4.81 9.28
N ALA A 96 7.23 4.01 10.05
CA ALA A 96 8.54 3.52 9.66
C ALA A 96 8.51 2.63 8.40
N LEU A 97 7.46 1.83 8.23
CA LEU A 97 7.27 0.98 7.05
C LEU A 97 6.65 1.75 5.87
N TYR A 98 5.66 2.61 6.14
CA TYR A 98 4.90 3.31 5.10
C TYR A 98 5.68 4.44 4.42
N ASN A 99 6.47 5.21 5.16
CA ASN A 99 7.21 6.34 4.61
C ASN A 99 8.20 5.94 3.49
N PRO A 100 9.09 4.93 3.66
CA PRO A 100 9.96 4.50 2.58
C PRO A 100 9.18 3.89 1.41
N LEU A 101 8.07 3.18 1.69
CA LEU A 101 7.20 2.59 0.69
C LEU A 101 6.59 3.66 -0.24
N VAL A 102 5.90 4.66 0.31
CA VAL A 102 5.22 5.69 -0.50
C VAL A 102 6.21 6.56 -1.29
N ALA A 103 7.44 6.70 -0.79
CA ALA A 103 8.50 7.42 -1.49
C ALA A 103 8.90 6.73 -2.82
N GLN A 104 8.72 5.41 -2.92
CA GLN A 104 9.01 4.67 -4.16
C GLN A 104 8.06 4.99 -5.31
N ARG A 105 6.91 5.64 -5.06
CA ARG A 105 6.03 6.13 -6.12
C ARG A 105 6.80 6.97 -7.14
N LEU A 106 7.79 7.76 -6.71
CA LEU A 106 8.62 8.56 -7.62
C LEU A 106 9.26 7.73 -8.76
N TYR A 107 9.68 6.51 -8.44
CA TYR A 107 10.38 5.62 -9.36
C TYR A 107 9.47 4.68 -10.15
N TYR A 108 8.31 4.33 -9.60
CA TYR A 108 7.39 3.33 -10.17
C TYR A 108 6.04 3.89 -10.63
N GLU A 109 5.81 5.21 -10.56
CA GLU A 109 4.55 5.86 -10.95
C GLU A 109 4.17 5.61 -12.42
N SER A 110 5.14 5.57 -13.33
CA SER A 110 4.90 5.46 -14.77
C SER A 110 5.63 4.27 -15.38
N PRO A 111 4.96 3.47 -16.23
CA PRO A 111 5.60 2.34 -16.92
C PRO A 111 6.70 2.82 -17.87
N VAL A 112 6.58 4.04 -18.42
CA VAL A 112 7.61 4.67 -19.27
C VAL A 112 8.91 4.89 -18.48
N LYS A 113 8.81 5.39 -17.23
CA LYS A 113 9.96 5.60 -16.35
C LYS A 113 10.63 4.27 -16.00
N VAL A 114 9.84 3.24 -15.70
CA VAL A 114 10.33 1.90 -15.38
C VAL A 114 11.05 1.28 -16.58
N LEU A 115 10.44 1.33 -17.78
CA LEU A 115 11.07 0.80 -19.00
C LEU A 115 12.42 1.47 -19.30
N ALA A 116 12.45 2.80 -19.22
CA ALA A 116 13.65 3.58 -19.48
C ALA A 116 14.78 3.28 -18.48
N ARG A 117 14.42 2.95 -17.23
CA ARG A 117 15.35 2.57 -16.16
C ARG A 117 15.86 1.15 -16.32
N GLU A 118 14.99 0.18 -16.62
CA GLU A 118 15.40 -1.23 -16.76
C GLU A 118 16.38 -1.43 -17.91
N ALA A 119 16.26 -0.64 -18.97
CA ALA A 119 17.20 -0.64 -20.09
C ALA A 119 18.37 0.34 -19.90
N LEU A 120 18.59 0.87 -18.70
CA LEU A 120 19.72 1.77 -18.43
C LEU A 120 21.01 0.96 -18.31
N GLY A 121 22.02 1.32 -19.10
CA GLY A 121 23.31 0.62 -19.10
C GLY A 121 23.38 -0.61 -20.02
N ASP A 122 22.29 -0.99 -20.68
CA ASP A 122 22.31 -2.08 -21.67
C ASP A 122 22.92 -1.59 -23.01
N GLU A 123 23.99 -2.24 -23.45
CA GLU A 123 24.66 -1.95 -24.73
C GLU A 123 23.72 -2.13 -25.93
N ARG A 124 22.80 -3.08 -25.87
CA ARG A 124 21.83 -3.36 -26.95
C ARG A 124 20.92 -2.16 -27.18
N ARG A 125 20.57 -1.43 -26.12
CA ARG A 125 19.77 -0.20 -26.24
C ARG A 125 20.47 0.83 -27.12
N SER A 126 21.78 1.03 -26.94
CA SER A 126 22.57 1.96 -27.75
C SER A 126 22.60 1.55 -29.22
N ALA A 127 22.74 0.25 -29.51
CA ALA A 127 22.69 -0.28 -30.87
C ALA A 127 21.30 -0.06 -31.52
N TYR A 128 20.22 -0.37 -30.80
CA TYR A 128 18.86 -0.14 -31.30
C TYR A 128 18.56 1.35 -31.52
N LEU A 129 19.05 2.24 -30.65
CA LEU A 129 18.91 3.68 -30.83
C LEU A 129 19.55 4.16 -32.15
N GLN A 130 20.72 3.62 -32.50
CA GLN A 130 21.36 3.93 -33.77
C GLN A 130 20.54 3.41 -34.96
N GLN A 131 20.05 2.17 -34.88
CA GLN A 131 19.21 1.57 -35.93
C GLN A 131 17.89 2.33 -36.13
N LEU A 132 17.30 2.86 -35.05
CA LEU A 132 16.02 3.57 -35.07
C LEU A 132 16.17 5.08 -35.35
N SER A 133 17.39 5.60 -35.52
CA SER A 133 17.65 7.04 -35.66
C SER A 133 16.91 7.67 -36.86
N LEU A 134 16.81 6.93 -37.97
CA LEU A 134 16.14 7.34 -39.20
C LEU A 134 14.79 6.66 -39.41
N ALA A 135 14.34 5.85 -38.44
CA ALA A 135 13.08 5.12 -38.58
C ALA A 135 11.88 6.08 -38.69
N GLY A 136 11.04 5.82 -39.69
CA GLY A 136 9.79 6.55 -39.90
C GLY A 136 8.65 6.05 -39.01
N PRO A 137 7.46 6.70 -39.03
CA PRO A 137 6.33 6.32 -38.18
C PRO A 137 5.87 4.86 -38.35
N ALA A 138 5.85 4.35 -39.59
CA ALA A 138 5.44 2.99 -39.89
C ALA A 138 6.45 1.93 -39.39
N GLU A 139 7.75 2.20 -39.54
CA GLU A 139 8.79 1.32 -39.03
C GLU A 139 8.80 1.30 -37.50
N LEU A 140 8.63 2.47 -36.87
CA LEU A 140 8.51 2.56 -35.41
C LEU A 140 7.29 1.81 -34.87
N ALA A 141 6.17 1.83 -35.60
CA ALA A 141 5.01 1.02 -35.26
C ALA A 141 5.37 -0.48 -35.25
N HIS A 142 6.08 -0.96 -36.27
CA HIS A 142 6.50 -2.35 -36.38
C HIS A 142 7.51 -2.75 -35.30
N PHE A 143 8.54 -1.94 -35.08
CA PHE A 143 9.53 -2.19 -34.02
C PHE A 143 8.90 -2.13 -32.63
N GLY A 144 7.94 -1.24 -32.41
CA GLY A 144 7.14 -1.21 -31.19
C GLY A 144 6.36 -2.51 -30.99
N GLN A 145 5.60 -2.95 -32.00
CA GLN A 145 4.86 -4.20 -31.92
C GLN A 145 5.77 -5.41 -31.69
N PHE A 146 6.93 -5.44 -32.33
CA PHE A 146 7.93 -6.48 -32.14
C PHE A 146 8.50 -6.46 -30.71
N ALA A 147 8.80 -5.28 -30.16
CA ALA A 147 9.27 -5.14 -28.79
C ALA A 147 8.24 -5.67 -27.78
N VAL A 148 6.97 -5.35 -27.98
CA VAL A 148 5.86 -5.85 -27.15
C VAL A 148 5.74 -7.38 -27.27
N GLY A 149 5.71 -7.91 -28.50
CA GLY A 149 5.56 -9.35 -28.72
C GLY A 149 6.73 -10.19 -28.21
N THR A 150 7.93 -9.62 -28.14
CA THR A 150 9.15 -10.30 -27.65
C THR A 150 9.51 -9.94 -26.21
N LYS A 151 8.76 -9.04 -25.57
CA LYS A 151 9.09 -8.45 -24.26
C LYS A 151 10.53 -7.91 -24.17
N ASN A 152 11.07 -7.41 -25.28
CA ASN A 152 12.44 -6.90 -25.33
C ASN A 152 12.52 -5.48 -24.77
N LYS A 153 12.95 -5.38 -23.50
CA LYS A 153 13.05 -4.13 -22.74
C LYS A 153 14.02 -3.11 -23.37
N ALA A 154 15.16 -3.58 -23.88
CA ALA A 154 16.18 -2.72 -24.49
C ALA A 154 15.68 -2.07 -25.79
N LEU A 155 15.00 -2.85 -26.64
CA LEU A 155 14.37 -2.34 -27.86
C LEU A 155 13.22 -1.39 -27.52
N GLY A 156 12.35 -1.76 -26.57
CA GLY A 156 11.24 -0.92 -26.15
C GLY A 156 11.69 0.44 -25.61
N ALA A 157 12.75 0.47 -24.81
CA ALA A 157 13.33 1.73 -24.33
C ALA A 157 13.93 2.59 -25.46
N ALA A 158 14.55 1.96 -26.47
CA ALA A 158 15.07 2.68 -27.64
C ALA A 158 13.92 3.28 -28.47
N VAL A 159 12.83 2.52 -28.68
CA VAL A 159 11.62 3.00 -29.35
C VAL A 159 11.00 4.17 -28.58
N LEU A 160 10.92 4.12 -27.25
CA LEU A 160 10.44 5.23 -26.42
C LEU A 160 11.27 6.49 -26.59
N SER A 161 12.60 6.37 -26.55
CA SER A 161 13.50 7.52 -26.75
C SER A 161 13.33 8.15 -28.13
N ARG A 162 13.14 7.34 -29.18
CA ARG A 162 12.86 7.84 -30.52
C ARG A 162 11.48 8.49 -30.62
N LEU A 163 10.47 7.91 -29.99
CA LEU A 163 9.11 8.43 -29.94
C LEU A 163 9.06 9.81 -29.27
N ASP A 164 9.83 10.03 -28.21
CA ASP A 164 9.89 11.32 -27.51
C ASP A 164 10.52 12.43 -28.38
N ALA A 165 11.50 12.07 -29.22
CA ALA A 165 12.12 12.97 -30.17
C ALA A 165 11.21 13.38 -31.34
N LEU A 166 10.15 12.62 -31.62
CA LEU A 166 9.21 12.91 -32.72
C LEU A 166 8.13 13.92 -32.32
N PRO A 167 7.67 14.78 -33.26
CA PRO A 167 6.47 15.60 -33.08
C PRO A 167 5.24 14.72 -32.80
N MET A 168 4.31 15.20 -31.96
CA MET A 168 3.13 14.42 -31.57
C MET A 168 2.30 13.87 -32.74
N LYS A 169 2.23 14.60 -33.87
CA LYS A 169 1.47 14.20 -35.06
C LYS A 169 2.09 13.02 -35.82
N GLU A 170 3.40 12.79 -35.64
CA GLU A 170 4.16 11.76 -36.34
C GLU A 170 4.35 10.50 -35.48
N ARG A 171 3.85 10.51 -34.23
CA ARG A 171 3.95 9.38 -33.31
C ARG A 171 2.89 8.33 -33.67
N PRO A 172 3.29 7.07 -33.94
CA PRO A 172 2.33 6.01 -34.27
C PRO A 172 1.47 5.57 -33.07
N PHE A 173 1.93 5.77 -31.85
CA PHE A 173 1.23 5.43 -30.61
C PHE A 173 1.68 6.36 -29.47
N THR A 174 0.94 6.34 -28.36
CA THR A 174 1.33 7.13 -27.18
C THR A 174 2.41 6.41 -26.37
N PRO A 175 3.37 7.13 -25.75
CA PRO A 175 4.41 6.49 -24.94
C PRO A 175 3.85 5.64 -23.80
N ASN A 176 2.76 6.09 -23.18
CA ASN A 176 2.15 5.43 -22.04
C ASN A 176 1.43 4.14 -22.44
N GLU A 177 0.69 4.16 -23.55
CA GLU A 177 0.03 2.97 -24.11
C GLU A 177 1.06 1.90 -24.47
N PHE A 178 2.13 2.30 -25.16
CA PHE A 178 3.22 1.39 -25.51
C PHE A 178 3.90 0.77 -24.28
N ALA A 179 4.29 1.59 -23.31
CA ALA A 179 4.95 1.07 -22.10
C ALA A 179 4.01 0.21 -21.25
N THR A 180 2.70 0.45 -21.29
CA THR A 180 1.71 -0.41 -20.64
C THR A 180 1.59 -1.75 -21.36
N ALA A 181 1.60 -1.75 -22.70
CA ALA A 181 1.55 -2.97 -23.52
C ALA A 181 2.79 -3.87 -23.35
N MET A 182 3.92 -3.32 -22.88
CA MET A 182 5.11 -4.10 -22.55
C MET A 182 4.95 -5.00 -21.31
N GLU A 183 3.87 -4.82 -20.52
CA GLU A 183 3.56 -5.63 -19.34
C GLU A 183 4.76 -5.84 -18.41
N LEU A 184 5.38 -4.74 -17.98
CA LEU A 184 6.60 -4.81 -17.18
C LEU A 184 6.29 -5.33 -15.77
N ASP A 185 6.80 -6.53 -15.46
CA ASP A 185 6.59 -7.18 -14.15
C ASP A 185 6.98 -6.28 -12.99
N ALA A 186 8.12 -5.58 -13.08
CA ALA A 186 8.58 -4.68 -12.04
C ALA A 186 7.64 -3.49 -11.80
N TYR A 187 6.97 -3.00 -12.86
CA TYR A 187 5.97 -1.94 -12.73
C TYR A 187 4.68 -2.48 -12.12
N ILE A 188 4.20 -3.63 -12.61
CA ILE A 188 2.95 -4.24 -12.16
C ILE A 188 3.04 -4.64 -10.69
N LYS A 189 4.06 -5.42 -10.30
CA LYS A 189 4.29 -5.88 -8.93
C LYS A 189 4.47 -4.70 -7.96
N ALA A 190 5.39 -3.78 -8.26
CA ALA A 190 5.64 -2.63 -7.37
C ALA A 190 4.41 -1.75 -7.19
N ARG A 191 3.62 -1.53 -8.25
CA ARG A 191 2.38 -0.76 -8.16
C ARG A 191 1.35 -1.45 -7.28
N GLU A 192 1.24 -2.77 -7.33
CA GLU A 192 0.31 -3.51 -6.49
C GLU A 192 0.74 -3.47 -5.02
N TYR A 193 2.02 -3.69 -4.72
CA TYR A 193 2.56 -3.55 -3.36
C TYR A 193 2.32 -2.14 -2.78
N LEU A 194 2.52 -1.09 -3.58
CA LEU A 194 2.23 0.29 -3.16
C LEU A 194 0.75 0.45 -2.76
N LYS A 195 -0.18 -0.05 -3.56
CA LYS A 195 -1.62 0.02 -3.24
C LYS A 195 -1.97 -0.78 -1.98
N ILE A 196 -1.40 -1.99 -1.85
CA ILE A 196 -1.63 -2.86 -0.68
C ILE A 196 -1.13 -2.16 0.58
N GLY A 197 0.11 -1.68 0.59
CA GLY A 197 0.67 -0.99 1.76
C GLY A 197 -0.12 0.27 2.13
N GLU A 198 -0.60 1.04 1.15
CA GLU A 198 -1.48 2.19 1.40
C GLU A 198 -2.83 1.79 2.01
N LEU A 199 -3.45 0.73 1.49
CA LEU A 199 -4.69 0.21 2.03
C LEU A 199 -4.50 -0.25 3.48
N ARG A 200 -3.44 -1.00 3.77
CA ARG A 200 -3.15 -1.51 5.11
C ARG A 200 -2.82 -0.41 6.10
N PHE A 201 -2.05 0.57 5.69
CA PHE A 201 -1.77 1.75 6.52
C PHE A 201 -3.06 2.53 6.84
N GLN A 202 -3.94 2.75 5.85
CA GLN A 202 -5.24 3.40 6.09
C GLN A 202 -6.15 2.55 6.99
N GLY A 203 -6.19 1.23 6.77
CA GLY A 203 -6.94 0.28 7.61
C GLY A 203 -6.50 0.36 9.07
N LEU A 204 -5.19 0.34 9.32
CA LEU A 204 -4.59 0.50 10.64
C LEU A 204 -5.01 1.83 11.30
N ILE A 205 -4.93 2.95 10.57
CA ILE A 205 -5.35 4.27 11.09
C ILE A 205 -6.82 4.25 11.48
N VAL A 206 -7.69 3.68 10.63
CA VAL A 206 -9.13 3.64 10.87
C VAL A 206 -9.47 2.73 12.04
N ALA A 207 -8.82 1.57 12.17
CA ALA A 207 -9.02 0.65 13.28
C ALA A 207 -8.64 1.30 14.62
N ILE A 208 -7.44 1.89 14.69
CA ILE A 208 -6.97 2.60 15.88
C ILE A 208 -7.85 3.79 16.23
N ARG A 209 -8.24 4.60 15.23
CA ARG A 209 -9.14 5.74 15.46
C ARG A 209 -10.50 5.29 16.01
N THR A 210 -11.04 4.22 15.44
CA THR A 210 -12.31 3.62 15.88
C THR A 210 -12.21 3.17 17.35
N TRP A 211 -11.11 2.53 17.73
CA TRP A 211 -10.82 2.18 19.12
C TRP A 211 -10.77 3.41 20.04
N LYS A 212 -9.94 4.41 19.71
CA LYS A 212 -9.79 5.64 20.52
C LYS A 212 -11.12 6.39 20.68
N GLN A 213 -11.93 6.48 19.63
CA GLN A 213 -13.19 7.22 19.63
C GLN A 213 -14.39 6.39 20.15
N GLY A 214 -14.31 5.06 20.14
CA GLY A 214 -15.41 4.16 20.49
C GLY A 214 -16.61 4.21 19.54
N ARG A 215 -16.44 4.81 18.35
CA ARG A 215 -17.47 4.92 17.30
C ARG A 215 -16.84 4.58 15.97
N SER A 216 -17.41 3.60 15.27
CA SER A 216 -17.02 3.26 13.90
C SER A 216 -17.64 4.24 12.92
N ASN A 217 -16.87 4.71 11.93
CA ASN A 217 -17.43 5.39 10.77
C ASN A 217 -17.78 4.35 9.69
N PRO A 218 -19.07 4.10 9.40
CA PRO A 218 -19.49 3.07 8.44
C PRO A 218 -19.04 3.37 7.00
N ILE A 219 -18.85 4.65 6.64
CA ILE A 219 -18.39 5.04 5.30
C ILE A 219 -16.90 4.70 5.11
N ASN A 220 -16.08 4.91 6.14
CA ASN A 220 -14.65 4.59 6.06
C ASN A 220 -14.43 3.08 6.02
N THR A 221 -15.20 2.30 6.78
CA THR A 221 -15.12 0.83 6.76
C THR A 221 -15.58 0.25 5.42
N LEU A 222 -16.69 0.74 4.87
CA LEU A 222 -17.16 0.31 3.55
C LEU A 222 -16.19 0.70 2.43
N SER A 223 -15.65 1.92 2.43
CA SER A 223 -14.71 2.36 1.40
C SER A 223 -13.39 1.58 1.45
N LEU A 224 -12.91 1.21 2.63
CA LEU A 224 -11.76 0.30 2.78
C LEU A 224 -12.08 -1.11 2.25
N ALA A 225 -13.26 -1.66 2.56
CA ALA A 225 -13.66 -2.97 2.06
C ALA A 225 -13.75 -3.00 0.53
N LEU A 226 -14.36 -1.98 -0.08
CA LEU A 226 -14.44 -1.84 -1.54
C LEU A 226 -13.06 -1.73 -2.19
N ARG A 227 -12.14 -0.97 -1.58
CA ARG A 227 -10.75 -0.89 -2.07
C ARG A 227 -10.04 -2.23 -1.95
N SER A 228 -10.21 -2.94 -0.83
CA SER A 228 -9.62 -4.28 -0.65
C SER A 228 -10.07 -5.28 -1.71
N GLN A 229 -11.33 -5.21 -2.14
CA GLN A 229 -11.87 -6.11 -3.18
C GLN A 229 -11.28 -5.82 -4.57
N GLN A 230 -10.81 -4.59 -4.81
CA GLN A 230 -10.21 -4.19 -6.08
C GLN A 230 -8.71 -4.50 -6.18
N LEU A 231 -8.08 -4.91 -5.07
CA LEU A 231 -6.66 -5.25 -5.04
C LEU A 231 -6.47 -6.75 -5.21
N ASP A 232 -5.40 -7.10 -5.91
CA ASP A 232 -4.93 -8.48 -5.98
C ASP A 232 -4.02 -8.76 -4.80
N MET A 233 -4.61 -9.25 -3.71
CA MET A 233 -3.89 -9.55 -2.47
C MET A 233 -2.93 -10.73 -2.63
N ASN A 234 -3.16 -11.62 -3.61
CA ASN A 234 -2.35 -12.83 -3.84
C ASN A 234 -0.94 -12.49 -4.35
N VAL A 235 -0.71 -11.25 -4.79
CA VAL A 235 0.62 -10.79 -5.19
C VAL A 235 1.59 -10.82 -4.01
N LEU A 236 1.11 -10.70 -2.77
CA LEU A 236 1.97 -10.89 -1.58
C LEU A 236 2.45 -12.34 -1.44
N ASP A 237 1.61 -13.33 -1.75
CA ASP A 237 1.98 -14.75 -1.67
C ASP A 237 3.11 -15.09 -2.67
N SER A 238 3.10 -14.42 -3.83
CA SER A 238 4.17 -14.59 -4.82
C SER A 238 5.55 -14.07 -4.39
N LEU A 239 5.64 -13.24 -3.34
CA LEU A 239 6.92 -12.85 -2.74
C LEU A 239 7.56 -14.02 -1.98
N GLU A 240 6.75 -14.88 -1.35
CA GLU A 240 7.25 -16.03 -0.60
C GLU A 240 7.82 -17.09 -1.55
N ASP A 241 7.22 -17.26 -2.73
CA ASP A 241 7.68 -18.20 -3.76
C ASP A 241 8.96 -17.73 -4.50
N ASP A 242 9.10 -16.42 -4.75
CA ASP A 242 10.28 -15.85 -5.45
C ASP A 242 11.57 -15.97 -4.61
N ASP A 243 11.47 -16.06 -3.27
CA ASP A 243 12.62 -16.21 -2.35
C ASP A 243 13.10 -17.68 -2.28
N HIS A 244 12.21 -18.64 -2.48
CA HIS A 244 12.56 -20.07 -2.54
C HIS A 244 13.15 -20.53 -3.89
N GLY A 245 13.05 -19.71 -4.94
CA GLY A 245 13.58 -20.01 -6.28
C GLY A 245 15.01 -19.55 -6.56
N GLN A 246 15.69 -18.92 -5.59
CA GLN A 246 17.07 -18.44 -5.74
C GLN A 246 18.13 -19.37 -5.12
N ASP A 247 17.70 -20.48 -4.50
CA ASP A 247 18.55 -21.46 -3.80
C ASP A 247 18.78 -22.79 -4.59
N GLU A 248 18.46 -22.85 -5.89
CA GLU A 248 18.81 -23.98 -6.79
C GLU A 248 19.67 -23.53 -7.99
#